data_AF-A0A832TW27-F1
#
_entry.id   AF-A0A832TW27-F1
#
_cell.length_a   1.000
_cell.length_b   1.000
_cell.length_c   1.000
_cell.angle_alpha   90.00
_cell.angle_beta   90.00
_cell.angle_gamma   90.00
#
_symmetry.space_group_name_H-M   'P 1'
#
loop_
_entity.id
_entity.type
_entity.pdbx_description
1 polymer ?
#
loop_
_entity_poly.entity_id
_entity_poly.type
_entity_poly.pdbx_seq_one_letter_code
_entity_poly.pdbx_strand_id
1 'polypeptide(L)'
;MVDWRQVSGLDQHGDYHCTVPRDIAREIACEVKAFECAVISHEIAFLLYAGSYFSVHGLRHVRKRFDDGMRSLRTGTAVRVKVFFGGTFESWVVRGGKCTLSDEKRQGV
;
A
#
# COMPACT_ATOMS: atom_id res chain seq x y z
N MET A 1 -20.43 -7.17 -25.59
CA MET A 1 -20.38 -8.47 -24.90
C MET A 1 -19.53 -8.27 -23.66
N VAL A 2 -20.12 -8.30 -22.47
CA VAL A 2 -19.42 -8.09 -21.20
C VAL A 2 -18.85 -9.44 -20.78
N ASP A 3 -17.52 -9.57 -20.80
CA ASP A 3 -16.80 -10.75 -20.35
C ASP A 3 -16.68 -10.69 -18.83
N TRP A 4 -17.53 -11.44 -18.13
CA TRP A 4 -17.44 -11.58 -16.68
C TRP A 4 -16.31 -12.56 -16.37
N ARG A 5 -15.16 -12.04 -15.94
CA ARG A 5 -14.06 -12.85 -15.44
C ARG A 5 -14.52 -13.56 -14.16
N GLN A 6 -14.56 -14.88 -14.19
CA GLN A 6 -14.69 -15.69 -12.98
C GLN A 6 -13.48 -15.38 -12.08
N VAL A 7 -13.74 -14.72 -10.95
CA VAL A 7 -12.68 -14.26 -10.02
C VAL A 7 -12.18 -15.39 -9.11
N SER A 8 -12.87 -16.53 -9.09
CA SER A 8 -12.63 -17.61 -8.13
C SER A 8 -13.03 -18.99 -8.67
N GLY A 9 -12.23 -20.02 -8.35
CA GLY A 9 -12.57 -21.41 -8.67
C GLY A 9 -13.84 -21.90 -7.95
N LEU A 10 -14.53 -22.88 -8.53
CA LEU A 10 -15.63 -23.59 -7.87
C LEU A 10 -15.11 -24.18 -6.54
N ASP A 11 -15.84 -24.02 -5.44
CA ASP A 11 -15.49 -24.52 -4.09
C ASP A 11 -14.24 -23.92 -3.44
N GLN A 12 -13.73 -22.80 -3.95
CA GLN A 12 -12.57 -22.12 -3.34
C GLN A 12 -12.93 -20.96 -2.41
N HIS A 13 -14.20 -20.52 -2.38
CA HIS A 13 -14.61 -19.34 -1.62
C HIS A 13 -15.98 -19.52 -0.98
N GLY A 14 -15.95 -19.96 0.28
CA GLY A 14 -17.13 -20.05 1.13
C GLY A 14 -18.05 -21.23 0.80
N ASP A 15 -19.11 -21.35 1.58
CA ASP A 15 -20.12 -22.37 1.39
C ASP A 15 -21.19 -21.89 0.41
N TYR A 16 -21.57 -22.76 -0.54
CA TYR A 16 -22.69 -22.51 -1.43
C TYR A 16 -24.00 -22.96 -0.80
N HIS A 17 -25.10 -22.32 -1.16
CA HIS A 17 -26.45 -22.63 -0.67
C HIS A 17 -26.65 -22.49 0.86
N CYS A 18 -25.70 -21.88 1.58
CA CYS A 18 -25.88 -21.53 2.97
C CYS A 18 -26.60 -20.18 3.12
N THR A 19 -27.58 -20.10 4.00
CA THR A 19 -28.16 -18.80 4.40
C THR A 19 -27.23 -18.16 5.42
N VAL A 20 -26.74 -16.94 5.14
CA VAL A 20 -25.98 -16.17 6.13
C VAL A 20 -26.97 -15.60 7.16
N PRO A 21 -26.84 -15.93 8.46
CA PRO A 21 -27.69 -15.35 9.50
C PRO A 21 -27.62 -13.83 9.51
N ARG A 22 -28.73 -13.16 9.87
CA ARG A 22 -28.84 -11.70 9.76
C ARG A 22 -27.84 -10.95 10.66
N ASP A 23 -27.59 -11.49 11.84
CA ASP A 23 -26.59 -11.02 12.80
C ASP A 23 -25.17 -11.12 12.22
N ILE A 24 -24.81 -12.28 11.66
CA ILE A 24 -23.52 -12.49 10.99
C ILE A 24 -23.36 -11.57 9.78
N ALA A 25 -24.40 -11.45 8.94
CA ALA A 25 -24.38 -10.53 7.79
C ALA A 25 -24.17 -9.07 8.23
N ARG A 26 -24.76 -8.67 9.36
CA ARG A 26 -24.58 -7.33 9.93
C ARG A 26 -23.16 -7.14 10.46
N GLU A 27 -22.61 -8.13 11.16
CA GLU A 27 -21.24 -8.11 11.65
C GLU A 27 -20.24 -7.94 10.50
N ILE A 28 -20.33 -8.80 9.47
CA ILE A 28 -19.51 -8.71 8.27
C ILE A 28 -19.64 -7.33 7.62
N ALA A 29 -20.85 -6.80 7.47
CA ALA A 29 -21.06 -5.48 6.88
C ALA A 29 -20.39 -4.35 7.71
N CYS A 30 -20.43 -4.44 9.04
CA CYS A 30 -19.75 -3.50 9.91
C CYS A 30 -18.22 -3.59 9.79
N GLU A 31 -17.67 -4.81 9.74
CA GLU A 31 -16.23 -5.05 9.58
C GLU A 31 -15.72 -4.55 8.24
N VAL A 32 -16.41 -4.88 7.14
CA VAL A 32 -16.08 -4.41 5.79
C VAL A 32 -16.08 -2.89 5.77
N LYS A 33 -17.14 -2.25 6.30
CA LYS A 33 -17.20 -0.79 6.38
C LYS A 33 -16.05 -0.21 7.18
N ALA A 34 -15.72 -0.79 8.35
CA ALA A 34 -14.62 -0.31 9.18
C ALA A 34 -13.28 -0.43 8.46
N PHE A 35 -13.03 -1.55 7.78
CA PHE A 35 -11.83 -1.78 6.97
C PHE A 35 -11.73 -0.77 5.82
N GLU A 36 -12.78 -0.61 5.02
CA GLU A 36 -12.81 0.33 3.90
C GLU A 36 -12.60 1.78 4.36
N CYS A 37 -13.26 2.18 5.46
CA CYS A 37 -13.03 3.49 6.07
C CYS A 37 -11.58 3.67 6.53
N ALA A 38 -10.95 2.64 7.10
CA ALA A 38 -9.55 2.69 7.53
C ALA A 38 -8.60 2.80 6.33
N VAL A 39 -8.85 2.06 5.24
CA VAL A 39 -8.06 2.14 4.00
C VAL A 39 -8.12 3.55 3.41
N ILE A 40 -9.32 4.12 3.24
CA ILE A 40 -9.50 5.47 2.71
C ILE A 40 -8.84 6.52 3.61
N SER A 41 -9.01 6.39 4.93
CA SER A 41 -8.39 7.31 5.90
C SER A 41 -6.87 7.24 5.84
N HIS A 42 -6.30 6.05 5.67
CA HIS A 42 -4.86 5.85 5.51
C HIS A 42 -4.33 6.46 4.21
N GLU A 43 -5.06 6.31 3.10
CA GLU A 43 -4.70 6.90 1.82
C GLU A 43 -4.74 8.44 1.86
N ILE A 44 -5.76 9.03 2.48
CA ILE A 44 -5.83 10.49 2.71
C ILE A 44 -4.62 10.95 3.55
N ALA A 45 -4.33 10.26 4.64
CA ALA A 45 -3.19 10.59 5.50
C ALA A 45 -1.86 10.52 4.73
N PHE A 46 -1.68 9.49 3.89
CA PHE A 46 -0.52 9.34 3.02
C PHE A 46 -0.40 10.52 2.05
N LEU A 47 -1.46 10.88 1.32
CA LEU A 47 -1.43 11.94 0.31
C LEU A 47 -1.14 13.31 0.94
N LEU A 48 -1.74 13.61 2.08
CA LEU A 48 -1.49 14.85 2.82
C LEU A 48 -0.04 14.92 3.32
N TYR A 49 0.46 13.84 3.93
CA TYR A 49 1.82 13.77 4.42
C TYR A 49 2.84 13.85 3.28
N ALA A 50 2.60 13.13 2.17
CA ALA A 50 3.43 13.18 0.98
C ALA A 50 3.48 14.60 0.42
N GLY A 51 2.33 15.26 0.24
CA GLY A 51 2.27 16.65 -0.24
C GLY A 51 3.13 17.60 0.61
N SER A 52 2.96 17.53 1.94
CA SER A 52 3.76 18.31 2.90
C SER A 52 5.25 17.98 2.80
N TYR A 53 5.61 16.69 2.81
CA TYR A 53 6.99 16.23 2.71
C TYR A 53 7.67 16.71 1.43
N PHE A 54 7.01 16.57 0.27
CA PHE A 54 7.54 17.03 -1.00
C PHE A 54 7.74 18.55 -1.02
N SER A 55 6.78 19.31 -0.51
CA SER A 55 6.88 20.77 -0.43
C SER A 55 8.04 21.23 0.44
N VAL A 56 8.15 20.70 1.67
CA VAL A 56 9.21 21.07 2.63
C VAL A 56 10.60 20.74 2.08
N HIS A 57 10.74 19.63 1.35
CA HIS A 57 12.04 19.18 0.82
C HIS A 57 12.31 19.64 -0.62
N GLY A 58 11.44 20.47 -1.21
CA GLY A 58 11.59 20.93 -2.60
C GLY A 58 11.56 19.81 -3.65
N LEU A 59 10.93 18.68 -3.33
CA LEU A 59 10.88 17.51 -4.20
C LEU A 59 9.76 17.64 -5.23
N ARG A 60 9.89 16.92 -6.35
CA ARG A 60 8.85 16.79 -7.38
C ARG A 60 8.77 15.36 -7.87
N HIS A 61 7.58 14.96 -8.33
CA HIS A 61 7.43 13.69 -9.03
C HIS A 61 8.13 13.77 -10.40
N VAL A 62 9.15 12.93 -10.60
CA VAL A 62 9.90 12.84 -11.85
C VAL A 62 9.83 11.40 -12.35
N ARG A 63 9.06 11.16 -13.42
CA ARG A 63 8.86 9.81 -14.01
C ARG A 63 10.18 9.10 -14.28
N LYS A 64 11.17 9.80 -14.84
CA LYS A 64 12.51 9.25 -15.11
C LYS A 64 13.18 8.68 -13.86
N ARG A 65 13.09 9.36 -12.70
CA ARG A 65 13.71 8.90 -11.44
C ARG A 65 13.08 7.60 -10.96
N PHE A 66 11.76 7.47 -11.12
CA PHE A 66 11.05 6.22 -10.83
C PHE A 66 11.52 5.10 -11.76
N ASP A 67 11.55 5.35 -13.07
CA ASP A 67 11.95 4.35 -14.08
C ASP A 67 13.39 3.87 -13.88
N ASP A 68 14.30 4.80 -13.56
CA ASP A 68 15.70 4.51 -13.27
C ASP A 68 15.83 3.67 -11.99
N GLY A 69 15.11 4.00 -10.93
CA GLY A 69 15.06 3.20 -9.70
C GLY A 69 14.53 1.78 -9.94
N MET A 70 13.46 1.64 -10.72
CA MET A 70 12.94 0.33 -11.11
C MET A 70 13.95 -0.47 -11.94
N ARG A 71 14.73 0.20 -12.80
CA ARG A 71 15.83 -0.43 -13.57
C ARG A 71 16.93 -0.93 -12.65
N SER A 72 17.35 -0.11 -11.68
CA SER A 72 18.34 -0.48 -10.64
C SER A 72 17.88 -1.67 -9.79
N LEU A 73 16.60 -1.72 -9.41
CA LEU A 73 16.07 -2.87 -8.68
C LEU A 73 16.16 -4.17 -9.48
N ARG A 74 15.86 -4.12 -10.79
CA ARG A 74 15.96 -5.28 -11.68
C ARG A 74 17.40 -5.79 -11.85
N THR A 75 18.40 -4.92 -11.73
CA THR A 75 19.81 -5.30 -11.76
C THR A 75 20.35 -5.74 -10.39
N GLY A 76 19.49 -5.87 -9.37
CA GLY A 76 19.89 -6.26 -8.01
C GLY A 76 20.54 -5.13 -7.21
N THR A 77 20.52 -3.90 -7.71
CA THR A 77 21.03 -2.73 -7.02
C THR A 77 20.05 -2.32 -5.91
N ALA A 78 20.60 -1.86 -4.78
CA ALA A 78 19.79 -1.36 -3.68
C ALA A 78 19.15 -0.01 -4.04
N VAL A 79 17.86 0.12 -3.81
CA VAL A 79 17.12 1.39 -3.97
C VAL A 79 16.49 1.78 -2.65
N ARG A 80 16.60 3.06 -2.32
CA ARG A 80 15.96 3.62 -1.12
C ARG A 80 14.54 4.04 -1.45
N VAL A 81 13.61 3.66 -0.59
CA VAL A 81 12.20 4.05 -0.67
C VAL A 81 11.75 4.68 0.66
N LYS A 82 10.76 5.55 0.58
CA LYS A 82 10.08 6.09 1.76
C LYS A 82 8.76 5.34 1.91
N VAL A 83 8.57 4.68 3.06
CA VAL A 83 7.36 3.91 3.39
C VAL A 83 6.54 4.72 4.38
N PHE A 84 5.25 4.92 4.08
CA PHE A 84 4.35 5.59 5.01
C PHE A 84 3.84 4.60 6.05
N PHE A 85 4.23 4.80 7.29
CA PHE A 85 3.84 3.96 8.40
C PHE A 85 3.73 4.80 9.68
N GLY A 86 2.72 4.52 10.51
CA GLY A 86 2.51 5.25 11.76
C GLY A 86 2.34 6.76 11.61
N GLY A 87 1.87 7.24 10.45
CA GLY A 87 1.70 8.67 10.17
C GLY A 87 2.96 9.40 9.73
N THR A 88 4.07 8.69 9.45
CA THR A 88 5.33 9.31 9.01
C THR A 88 5.99 8.50 7.88
N PHE A 89 7.02 9.05 7.25
CA PHE A 89 7.86 8.30 6.32
C PHE A 89 9.07 7.67 7.00
N GLU A 90 9.16 6.35 6.90
CA GLU A 90 10.34 5.57 7.23
C GLU A 90 11.21 5.36 5.99
N SER A 91 12.53 5.37 6.16
CA SER A 91 13.47 5.03 5.09
C SER A 91 13.70 3.53 5.06
N TRP A 92 13.50 2.92 3.89
CA TRP A 92 13.73 1.50 3.65
C TRP A 92 14.67 1.32 2.47
N VAL A 93 15.39 0.19 2.47
CA VAL A 93 16.25 -0.23 1.37
C VAL A 93 15.67 -1.50 0.77
N VAL A 94 15.45 -1.49 -0.54
CA VAL A 94 14.97 -2.63 -1.31
C VAL A 94 16.11 -3.18 -2.16
N ARG A 95 16.40 -4.48 -2.04
CA ARG A 95 17.41 -5.19 -2.84
C ARG A 95 16.92 -6.60 -3.18
N GLY A 96 16.84 -6.94 -4.47
CA GLY A 96 16.49 -8.30 -4.91
C GLY A 96 15.16 -8.81 -4.33
N GLY A 97 14.16 -7.94 -4.19
CA GLY A 97 12.86 -8.25 -3.60
C GLY A 97 12.81 -8.26 -2.07
N LYS A 98 13.96 -8.15 -1.38
CA LYS A 98 14.01 -8.00 0.09
C LYS A 98 13.90 -6.52 0.46
N CYS A 99 13.11 -6.21 1.48
CA CYS A 99 12.94 -4.87 2.02
C CYS A 99 13.43 -4.84 3.46
N THR A 100 14.39 -3.97 3.78
CA THR A 100 14.93 -3.82 5.14
C THR A 100 14.87 -2.35 5.56
N LEU A 101 14.55 -2.10 6.83
CA LEU A 101 14.62 -0.75 7.40
C LEU A 101 16.04 -0.22 7.22
N SER A 102 16.20 1.03 6.80
CA SER A 102 17.54 1.62 6.68
C SER A 102 18.01 2.11 8.05
N ASP A 103 19.24 1.79 8.45
CA ASP A 103 19.84 2.16 9.75
C ASP A 103 20.16 3.67 9.91
N GLU A 104 19.61 4.54 9.08
CA GLU A 104 19.89 5.97 9.17
C GLU A 104 19.14 6.62 10.35
N LYS A 105 19.89 6.88 11.42
CA LYS A 105 19.58 7.92 12.39
C LYS A 105 19.28 9.23 11.65
N ARG A 106 18.15 9.85 11.99
CA ARG A 106 17.81 11.26 11.73
C ARG A 106 19.07 12.14 11.83
N GLN A 107 19.67 12.51 10.70
CA GLN A 107 20.41 13.76 10.62
C GLN A 107 19.38 14.83 10.30
N GLY A 108 19.19 15.72 11.26
CA GLY A 108 18.18 16.76 11.22
C GLY A 108 18.45 17.86 10.19
N VAL A 109 17.39 18.57 9.86
CA VAL A 109 17.24 20.01 10.06
C VAL A 109 15.82 20.23 10.59
#